data_AF-A0A8J5G7K7-F1
#
_entry.id   AF-A0A8J5G7K7-F1
#
_cell.length_a   1.000
_cell.length_b   1.000
_cell.length_c   1.000
_cell.angle_alpha   90.00
_cell.angle_beta   90.00
_cell.angle_gamma   90.00
#
_symmetry.space_group_name_H-M   'P 1'
#
loop_
_entity.id
_entity.type
_entity.pdbx_description
1 polymer ?
#
loop_
_entity_poly.entity_id
_entity_poly.type
_entity_poly.pdbx_seq_one_letter_code
_entity_poly.pdbx_strand_id
1 'polypeptide(L)'
;MQLFDLFDAKQKGVIDFGDFVRALNVFHPNAAHEDKVDFSFKLYDLDGTGFIERKEVKKLLIALLSESEMKLSDETLEIILDKTFQDADGNQDGKIDKKDWENLVSGNPSLMKVMTIPYLRQVS
;
A
#
# COMPACT_ATOMS: atom_id res chain seq x y z
N MET A 1 -11.55 -5.70 3.23
CA MET A 1 -11.83 -6.30 1.90
C MET A 1 -10.87 -5.81 0.79
N GLN A 2 -10.07 -4.77 0.98
CA GLN A 2 -9.25 -4.18 -0.10
C GLN A 2 -8.11 -5.08 -0.62
N LEU A 3 -7.39 -5.78 0.27
CA LEU A 3 -6.41 -6.78 -0.14
C LEU A 3 -7.07 -7.94 -0.91
N PHE A 4 -8.33 -8.25 -0.58
CA PHE A 4 -9.09 -9.29 -1.26
C PHE A 4 -9.45 -8.86 -2.68
N ASP A 5 -9.88 -7.61 -2.88
CA ASP A 5 -10.20 -7.06 -4.21
C ASP A 5 -8.94 -7.01 -5.11
N LEU A 6 -7.78 -6.72 -4.52
CA LEU A 6 -6.50 -6.75 -5.24
C LEU A 6 -6.06 -8.19 -5.60
N PHE A 7 -6.48 -9.18 -4.82
CA PHE A 7 -6.20 -10.59 -5.07
C PHE A 7 -7.21 -11.20 -6.06
N ASP A 8 -8.45 -10.70 -6.11
CA ASP A 8 -9.48 -11.11 -7.06
C ASP A 8 -9.25 -10.48 -8.44
N ALA A 9 -8.20 -10.94 -9.12
CA ALA A 9 -7.78 -10.45 -10.44
C ALA A 9 -8.87 -10.52 -11.53
N LYS A 10 -9.93 -11.29 -11.30
CA LYS A 10 -11.05 -11.48 -12.24
C LYS A 10 -12.34 -10.80 -11.79
N GLN A 11 -12.33 -10.08 -10.66
CA GLN A 11 -13.48 -9.38 -10.07
C GLN A 11 -14.73 -10.27 -9.94
N LYS A 12 -14.53 -11.52 -9.53
CA LYS A 12 -15.60 -12.51 -9.36
C LYS A 12 -16.32 -12.40 -8.01
N GLY A 13 -15.80 -11.59 -7.09
CA GLY A 13 -16.20 -11.56 -5.68
C GLY A 13 -15.69 -12.77 -4.88
N VAL A 14 -14.87 -13.63 -5.49
CA VAL A 14 -14.29 -14.83 -4.87
C VAL A 14 -12.85 -15.02 -5.35
N ILE A 15 -11.94 -15.33 -4.43
CA ILE A 15 -10.55 -15.67 -4.75
C ILE A 15 -10.47 -17.17 -5.03
N ASP A 16 -10.19 -17.55 -6.28
CA ASP A 16 -9.83 -18.92 -6.63
C ASP A 16 -8.36 -19.22 -6.27
N PHE A 17 -7.97 -20.49 -6.23
CA PHE A 17 -6.59 -20.87 -5.86
C PHE A 17 -5.54 -20.22 -6.79
N GLY A 18 -5.87 -20.02 -8.07
CA GLY A 18 -4.97 -19.36 -9.01
C GLY A 18 -4.78 -17.88 -8.69
N ASP A 19 -5.85 -17.20 -8.31
CA ASP A 19 -5.82 -15.80 -7.88
C ASP A 19 -5.03 -15.64 -6.56
N PHE A 20 -5.18 -16.59 -5.63
CA PHE A 20 -4.39 -16.64 -4.40
C PHE A 20 -2.89 -16.85 -4.65
N VAL A 21 -2.51 -17.79 -5.53
CA VAL A 21 -1.09 -18.04 -5.86
C VAL A 21 -0.45 -16.83 -6.55
N ARG A 22 -1.17 -16.17 -7.46
CA ARG A 22 -0.68 -14.94 -8.12
C ARG A 22 -0.45 -13.82 -7.12
N ALA A 23 -1.37 -13.63 -6.19
CA ALA A 23 -1.24 -12.67 -5.11
C ALA A 23 0.02 -12.94 -4.27
N LEU A 24 0.23 -14.19 -3.84
CA LEU A 24 1.40 -14.56 -3.03
C LEU A 24 2.73 -14.41 -3.79
N ASN A 25 2.76 -14.61 -5.11
CA ASN A 25 3.98 -14.47 -5.90
C ASN A 25 4.62 -13.09 -5.75
N VAL A 26 3.83 -12.01 -5.67
CA VAL A 26 4.36 -10.66 -5.47
C VAL A 26 5.05 -10.52 -4.10
N PHE A 27 4.58 -11.24 -3.08
CA PHE A 27 5.20 -11.25 -1.75
C PHE A 27 6.44 -12.15 -1.66
N HIS A 28 6.73 -12.94 -2.70
CA HIS A 28 7.91 -13.81 -2.71
C HIS A 28 9.20 -12.98 -2.58
N PRO A 29 10.19 -13.41 -1.79
CA PRO A 29 11.43 -12.64 -1.60
C PRO A 29 12.26 -12.42 -2.87
N ASN A 30 12.07 -13.26 -3.89
CA ASN A 30 12.74 -13.15 -5.19
C ASN A 30 11.88 -12.45 -6.27
N ALA A 31 10.67 -11.97 -5.92
CA ALA A 31 9.88 -11.17 -6.85
C ALA A 31 10.61 -9.87 -7.19
N ALA A 32 10.44 -9.38 -8.43
CA ALA A 32 11.09 -8.16 -8.86
C ALA A 32 10.68 -6.99 -7.96
N HIS A 33 11.63 -6.09 -7.70
CA HIS A 33 11.35 -4.92 -6.87
C HIS A 33 10.25 -4.05 -7.49
N GLU A 34 10.29 -3.85 -8.80
CA GLU A 34 9.28 -3.11 -9.57
C GLU A 34 7.87 -3.69 -9.37
N ASP A 35 7.70 -5.01 -9.45
CA ASP A 35 6.41 -5.66 -9.21
C ASP A 35 5.87 -5.38 -7.81
N LYS A 36 6.76 -5.35 -6.81
CA LYS A 36 6.39 -5.03 -5.42
C LYS A 36 5.97 -3.58 -5.27
N VAL A 37 6.68 -2.66 -5.91
CA VAL A 37 6.38 -1.22 -5.88
C VAL A 37 5.05 -0.94 -6.57
N ASP A 38 4.82 -1.54 -7.74
CA ASP A 38 3.56 -1.41 -8.49
C ASP A 38 2.37 -1.96 -7.70
N PHE A 39 2.57 -3.10 -7.05
CA PHE A 39 1.51 -3.70 -6.24
C PHE A 39 1.25 -2.92 -4.96
N SER A 40 2.28 -2.43 -4.28
CA SER A 40 2.10 -1.62 -3.08
C SER A 40 1.41 -0.30 -3.40
N PHE A 41 1.73 0.33 -4.53
CA PHE A 41 1.02 1.54 -4.98
C PHE A 41 -0.48 1.27 -5.12
N LYS A 42 -0.85 0.19 -5.82
CA LYS A 42 -2.26 -0.22 -5.98
C LYS A 42 -2.95 -0.61 -4.67
N LEU A 43 -2.18 -1.06 -3.68
CA LEU A 43 -2.71 -1.35 -2.35
C LEU A 43 -3.12 -0.07 -1.61
N TYR A 44 -2.45 1.05 -1.90
CA TYR A 44 -2.70 2.35 -1.26
C TYR A 44 -3.68 3.25 -2.04
N ASP A 45 -3.76 3.13 -3.37
CA ASP A 45 -4.78 3.78 -4.23
C ASP A 45 -6.10 3.01 -4.15
N LEU A 46 -6.85 3.27 -3.07
CA LEU A 46 -8.04 2.53 -2.68
C LEU A 46 -9.21 2.69 -3.67
N ASP A 47 -9.33 3.88 -4.26
CA ASP A 47 -10.38 4.21 -5.20
C ASP A 47 -9.96 3.94 -6.66
N GLY A 48 -8.71 3.50 -6.89
CA GLY A 48 -8.20 3.12 -8.21
C GLY A 48 -8.07 4.30 -9.18
N THR A 49 -7.77 5.48 -8.65
CA THR A 49 -7.70 6.73 -9.41
C THR A 49 -6.40 6.90 -10.19
N GLY A 50 -5.41 6.06 -9.91
CA GLY A 50 -4.03 6.21 -10.37
C GLY A 50 -3.20 7.14 -9.48
N PHE A 51 -3.72 7.57 -8.34
CA PHE A 51 -3.06 8.44 -7.37
C PHE A 51 -3.42 8.00 -5.95
N ILE A 52 -2.48 8.13 -5.01
CA ILE A 52 -2.80 7.97 -3.59
C ILE A 52 -3.25 9.34 -3.08
N GLU A 53 -4.54 9.46 -2.79
CA GLU A 53 -5.17 10.70 -2.37
C GLU A 53 -5.15 10.85 -0.84
N ARG A 54 -5.19 12.10 -0.37
CA ARG A 54 -5.17 12.42 1.08
C ARG A 54 -6.26 11.69 1.87
N LYS A 55 -7.44 11.54 1.29
CA LYS A 55 -8.57 10.83 1.91
C LYS A 55 -8.28 9.34 2.14
N GLU A 56 -7.46 8.73 1.29
CA GLU A 56 -7.10 7.31 1.35
C GLU A 56 -6.07 7.07 2.44
N VAL A 57 -5.04 7.93 2.49
CA VAL A 57 -4.04 7.93 3.58
C VAL A 57 -4.72 8.15 4.94
N LYS A 58 -5.70 9.07 5.01
CA LYS A 58 -6.47 9.31 6.24
C LYS A 58 -7.28 8.08 6.66
N LYS A 59 -7.98 7.43 5.72
CA LYS A 59 -8.73 6.19 5.99
C LYS A 59 -7.81 5.10 6.55
N LEU A 60 -6.64 4.92 5.94
CA LEU A 60 -5.66 3.92 6.35
C LEU A 60 -5.09 4.21 7.75
N LEU A 61 -4.74 5.47 8.02
CA LEU A 61 -4.24 5.88 9.34
C LEU A 61 -5.26 5.61 10.44
N ILE A 62 -6.54 5.93 10.19
CA ILE A 62 -7.63 5.65 11.14
C ILE A 62 -7.80 4.14 11.35
N ALA A 63 -7.72 3.33 10.29
CA ALA A 63 -7.81 1.88 10.40
C ALA A 63 -6.69 1.30 11.27
N LEU A 64 -5.44 1.69 11.03
CA LEU A 64 -4.26 1.25 11.80
C LEU A 64 -4.34 1.62 13.28
N LEU A 65 -4.79 2.85 13.59
CA LEU A 65 -4.97 3.30 14.96
C LEU A 65 -6.10 2.53 15.65
N SER A 66 -7.19 2.25 14.93
CA SER A 66 -8.31 1.47 15.46
C SER A 66 -7.91 0.03 15.78
N GLU A 67 -7.07 -0.60 14.96
CA GLU A 67 -6.54 -1.95 15.21
C GLU A 67 -5.60 -2.03 16.42
N SER A 68 -4.94 -0.92 16.77
CA SER A 68 -4.04 -0.80 17.93
C SER A 68 -4.73 -0.25 19.19
N GLU A 69 -6.06 -0.12 19.17
CA GLU A 69 -6.87 0.52 20.23
C GLU A 69 -6.40 1.96 20.58
N MET A 70 -5.68 2.61 19.67
CA MET A 70 -5.19 3.97 19.82
C MET A 70 -6.19 4.96 19.19
N LYS A 71 -6.39 6.10 19.85
CA LYS A 71 -7.15 7.22 19.28
C LYS A 71 -6.30 8.47 19.34
N LEU A 72 -6.17 9.14 18.20
CA LEU A 72 -5.56 10.45 18.09
C LEU A 72 -6.66 11.50 17.92
N SER A 73 -6.36 12.75 18.29
CA SER A 73 -7.27 13.86 17.98
C SER A 73 -7.25 14.15 16.47
N ASP A 74 -8.31 14.77 15.97
CA ASP A 74 -8.39 15.15 14.56
C ASP A 74 -7.25 16.10 14.16
N GLU A 75 -6.85 17.02 15.06
CA GLU A 75 -5.72 17.92 14.81
C GLU A 75 -4.40 17.15 14.66
N THR A 76 -4.21 16.12 15.48
CA THR A 76 -3.00 15.28 15.41
C THR A 76 -2.98 14.46 14.12
N LEU A 77 -4.14 13.95 13.69
CA LEU A 77 -4.27 13.24 12.42
C LEU A 77 -3.92 14.14 11.23
N GLU A 78 -4.43 15.37 11.21
CA GLU A 78 -4.13 16.33 10.13
C GLU A 78 -2.64 16.69 10.11
N ILE A 79 -1.99 16.87 11.27
CA ILE A 79 -0.54 17.12 11.34
C ILE A 79 0.27 15.94 10.76
N ILE A 80 -0.14 14.70 11.04
CA ILE A 80 0.52 13.52 10.49
C ILE A 80 0.31 13.45 8.97
N LEU A 81 -0.90 13.72 8.50
CA LEU A 81 -1.22 13.76 7.07
C LEU A 81 -0.41 14.83 6.34
N ASP A 82 -0.34 16.04 6.89
CA ASP A 82 0.43 17.14 6.31
C ASP A 82 1.90 16.78 6.17
N LYS A 83 2.51 16.21 7.22
CA LYS A 83 3.91 15.75 7.16
C LYS A 83 4.09 14.62 6.15
N THR A 84 3.16 13.67 6.11
CA THR A 84 3.23 12.56 5.17
C THR A 84 3.23 13.05 3.73
N PHE A 85 2.35 14.00 3.39
CA PHE A 85 2.28 14.59 2.06
C PHE A 85 3.48 15.50 1.77
N GLN A 86 3.96 16.26 2.77
CA GLN A 86 5.17 17.06 2.61
C GLN A 86 6.40 16.23 2.21
N ASP A 87 6.50 15.00 2.74
CA ASP A 87 7.62 14.10 2.47
C ASP A 87 7.42 13.29 1.18
N ALA A 88 6.17 13.00 0.79
CA ALA A 88 5.84 12.08 -0.30
C ALA A 88 5.43 12.77 -1.61
N ASP A 89 4.73 13.90 -1.55
CA ASP A 89 4.22 14.62 -2.72
C ASP A 89 5.30 15.59 -3.26
N GLY A 90 6.16 15.06 -4.14
CA GLY A 90 7.31 15.79 -4.66
C GLY A 90 6.93 16.91 -5.63
N ASN A 91 5.76 16.81 -6.27
CA ASN A 91 5.27 17.78 -7.24
C ASN A 91 4.30 18.82 -6.63
N GLN A 92 3.85 18.60 -5.39
CA GLN A 92 2.96 19.46 -4.60
C GLN A 92 1.57 19.67 -5.20
N ASP A 93 1.04 18.68 -5.91
CA ASP A 93 -0.31 18.72 -6.49
C ASP A 93 -1.40 18.19 -5.54
N GLY A 94 -1.02 17.76 -4.33
CA GLY A 94 -1.90 17.29 -3.27
C GLY A 94 -2.25 15.81 -3.35
N LYS A 95 -1.59 15.06 -4.23
CA LYS A 95 -1.78 13.61 -4.42
C LYS A 95 -0.43 12.97 -4.73
N ILE A 96 -0.29 11.69 -4.42
CA ILE A 96 0.98 10.97 -4.64
C ILE A 96 0.83 10.15 -5.93
N ASP A 97 1.59 10.50 -6.95
CA ASP A 97 1.65 9.72 -8.19
C ASP A 97 2.62 8.53 -8.07
N LYS A 98 2.71 7.72 -9.13
CA LYS A 98 3.60 6.55 -9.15
C LYS A 98 5.08 6.92 -8.97
N LYS A 99 5.51 8.03 -9.54
CA LYS A 99 6.90 8.50 -9.45
C LYS A 99 7.23 9.00 -8.05
N ASP A 100 6.29 9.73 -7.44
CA ASP A 100 6.39 10.15 -6.03
C ASP A 100 6.50 8.95 -5.11
N TRP A 101 5.67 7.92 -5.33
CA TRP A 101 5.73 6.66 -4.59
C TRP A 101 7.06 5.92 -4.77
N GLU A 102 7.55 5.79 -6.01
CA GLU A 102 8.86 5.17 -6.32
C GLU A 102 10.01 5.88 -5.60
N ASN A 103 9.99 7.21 -5.55
CA ASN A 103 10.98 8.00 -4.83
C ASN A 103 10.90 7.75 -3.32
N LEU A 104 9.67 7.74 -2.77
CA LEU A 104 9.44 7.53 -1.34
C LEU A 104 9.93 6.15 -0.87
N VAL A 105 9.61 5.08 -1.61
CA VAL A 105 10.02 3.71 -1.26
C VAL A 105 11.51 3.47 -1.46
N SER A 106 12.13 4.16 -2.43
CA SER A 106 13.58 4.12 -2.64
C SER A 106 14.33 4.80 -1.50
N GLY A 107 13.80 5.92 -0.98
CA GLY A 107 14.35 6.61 0.19
C GLY A 107 14.09 5.89 1.51
N ASN A 108 13.04 5.06 1.57
CA ASN A 108 12.60 4.37 2.78
C ASN A 108 12.36 2.86 2.56
N PRO A 109 13.41 2.03 2.45
CA PRO A 109 13.27 0.59 2.18
C PRO A 109 12.45 -0.18 3.22
N SER A 110 12.26 0.37 4.42
CA SER A 110 11.39 -0.19 5.45
C SER A 110 9.92 -0.28 5.01
N LEU A 111 9.44 0.63 4.17
CA LEU A 111 8.07 0.62 3.63
C LEU A 111 7.79 -0.65 2.83
N MET A 112 8.80 -1.20 2.17
CA MET A 112 8.67 -2.40 1.35
C MET A 112 8.79 -3.71 2.13
N LYS A 113 9.07 -3.67 3.45
CA LYS A 113 9.16 -4.89 4.27
C LYS A 113 7.82 -5.63 4.33
N VAL A 114 6.69 -4.91 4.33
CA VAL A 114 5.35 -5.52 4.32
C VAL A 114 5.05 -6.26 3.01
N MET A 115 5.77 -5.92 1.93
CA MET A 115 5.65 -6.56 0.61
C MET A 115 6.51 -7.81 0.45
N THR A 116 7.05 -8.35 1.54
CA THR A 116 7.88 -9.57 1.51
C THR A 116 7.49 -10.51 2.64
N ILE A 117 7.12 -11.74 2.29
CA ILE A 117 6.87 -12.82 3.25
C ILE A 117 8.07 -13.78 3.21
N PRO A 118 8.97 -13.76 4.21
CA PRO A 118 10.21 -14.54 4.17
C PRO A 118 10.01 -16.05 4.04
N TYR A 119 8.92 -16.55 4.62
CA TYR A 119 8.58 -17.98 4.64
C TYR A 119 8.26 -18.54 3.25
N LEU A 120 7.92 -17.71 2.26
CA LEU A 120 7.64 -18.18 0.90
C LEU A 120 8.85 -18.84 0.23
N ARG A 121 10.09 -18.55 0.66
CA ARG A 121 11.30 -19.25 0.21
C ARG A 121 11.34 -20.73 0.57
N GLN A 122 10.57 -21.17 1.57
CA GLN A 122 10.57 -22.57 2.03
C GLN A 122 9.56 -23.44 1.29
N VAL A 123 8.74 -22.84 0.43
CA VAL A 123 7.57 -23.48 -0.21
C VAL A 123 7.71 -23.53 -1.74
N SER A 124 8.85 -23.06 -2.28
CA SER A 124 9.19 -23.04 -3.71
C SER A 124 10.13 -24.17 -4.09
#